data_AF-A0A5D8YI74-F1
#
_entry.id   AF-A0A5D8YI74-F1
#
_cell.length_a   1.000
_cell.length_b   1.000
_cell.length_c   1.000
_cell.angle_alpha   90.00
_cell.angle_beta   90.00
_cell.angle_gamma   90.00
#
_symmetry.space_group_name_H-M   'P 1'
#
loop_
_entity.id
_entity.type
_entity.pdbx_description
1 polymer ?
#
loop_
_entity_poly.entity_id
_entity_poly.type
_entity_poly.pdbx_seq_one_letter_code
_entity_poly.pdbx_strand_id
1 'polypeptide(L)'
;MHGSGLELALVFLLAAVLVAPMFRRLGLGAVLGYLAAGVLLGPQGLRVVPDAGPVLAASEIGVVMLLFVLGLELSPSRLSLMRRPVFGAGGAQMALCGLALAVAAHAAGLPWTAAAVVGLALALSSTAV
;
A
#
# COMPACT_ATOMS: atom_id res chain seq x y z
N MET A 1 -20.56 -18.53 16.76
CA MET A 1 -19.69 -18.40 15.57
C MET A 1 -19.19 -16.96 15.34
N HIS A 2 -18.99 -16.14 16.39
CA HIS A 2 -18.53 -14.74 16.29
C HIS A 2 -17.08 -14.51 16.80
N GLY A 3 -16.36 -15.58 17.16
CA GLY A 3 -15.03 -15.47 17.79
C GLY A 3 -13.88 -15.17 16.82
N SER A 4 -13.93 -15.69 15.60
CA SER A 4 -12.79 -15.64 14.67
C SER A 4 -12.50 -14.23 14.14
N GLY A 5 -13.52 -13.42 13.84
CA GLY A 5 -13.32 -12.08 13.30
C GLY A 5 -12.75 -11.09 14.32
N LEU A 6 -13.22 -11.15 15.57
CA LEU A 6 -12.74 -10.28 16.64
C LEU A 6 -11.32 -10.65 17.06
N GLU A 7 -11.02 -11.95 17.15
CA GLU A 7 -9.67 -12.45 17.41
C GLU A 7 -8.69 -11.98 16.32
N LEU A 8 -9.07 -12.10 15.05
CA LEU A 8 -8.27 -11.63 13.93
C LEU A 8 -8.00 -10.12 14.01
N ALA A 9 -9.04 -9.33 14.29
CA ALA A 9 -8.92 -7.88 14.46
C ALA A 9 -7.98 -7.51 15.61
N LEU A 10 -8.09 -8.21 16.76
CA LEU A 10 -7.22 -8.00 17.91
C LEU A 10 -5.76 -8.36 17.60
N VAL A 11 -5.52 -9.47 16.88
CA VAL A 11 -4.18 -9.86 16.45
C VAL A 11 -3.56 -8.80 15.55
N PHE A 12 -4.28 -8.32 14.52
CA PHE A 12 -3.78 -7.27 13.63
C PHE A 12 -3.57 -5.94 14.35
N LEU A 13 -4.48 -5.57 15.27
CA LEU A 13 -4.34 -4.35 16.07
C LEU A 13 -3.11 -4.42 16.98
N LEU A 14 -2.92 -5.55 17.68
CA LEU A 14 -1.76 -5.78 18.54
C LEU A 14 -0.46 -5.72 17.73
N ALA A 15 -0.44 -6.38 16.57
CA ALA A 15 0.71 -6.37 15.68
C ALA A 15 1.03 -4.95 15.18
N ALA A 16 0.02 -4.18 14.77
CA ALA A 16 0.21 -2.80 14.35
C ALA A 16 0.77 -1.93 15.50
N VAL A 17 0.21 -2.06 16.71
CA VAL A 17 0.63 -1.29 17.90
C VAL A 17 2.04 -1.66 18.37
N LEU A 18 2.47 -2.90 18.21
CA LEU A 18 3.81 -3.33 18.63
C LEU A 18 4.86 -3.08 17.55
N VAL A 19 4.58 -3.47 16.31
CA VAL A 19 5.58 -3.47 15.23
C VAL A 19 5.84 -2.06 14.70
N ALA A 20 4.81 -1.21 14.59
CA ALA A 20 5.00 0.16 14.09
C ALA A 20 5.95 1.01 14.95
N PRO A 21 5.80 1.14 16.28
CA PRO A 21 6.75 1.88 17.09
C PRO A 21 8.11 1.20 17.18
N MET A 22 8.19 -0.12 17.10
CA MET A 22 9.47 -0.85 17.05
C MET A 22 10.27 -0.46 15.80
N PHE A 23 9.65 -0.48 14.62
CA PHE A 23 10.30 -0.07 13.37
C PHE A 23 10.65 1.41 13.35
N ARG A 24 9.78 2.28 13.90
CA ARG A 24 10.10 3.70 14.05
C ARG A 24 11.30 3.95 14.96
N ARG A 25 11.47 3.17 16.04
CA ARG A 25 12.66 3.24 16.92
C ARG A 25 13.94 2.80 16.21
N LEU A 26 13.83 1.91 15.23
CA LEU A 26 14.94 1.48 14.38
C LEU A 26 15.24 2.46 13.24
N GLY A 27 14.52 3.59 13.15
CA GLY A 27 14.65 4.57 12.07
C GLY A 27 14.02 4.14 10.74
N LEU A 28 13.21 3.07 10.75
CA LEU A 28 12.52 2.55 9.57
C LEU A 28 11.10 3.11 9.47
N GLY A 29 10.58 3.26 8.24
CA GLY A 29 9.21 3.67 7.99
C GLY A 29 8.18 2.66 8.54
N ALA A 30 7.03 3.16 9.03
CA ALA A 30 6.00 2.31 9.62
C ALA A 30 5.42 1.28 8.63
N VAL A 31 5.38 1.59 7.33
CA VAL A 31 4.94 0.66 6.27
C VAL A 31 5.75 -0.63 6.28
N LEU A 32 7.08 -0.52 6.41
CA LEU A 32 7.96 -1.68 6.47
C LEU A 32 7.62 -2.57 7.66
N GLY A 33 7.25 -1.96 8.78
CA GLY A 33 6.75 -2.67 9.95
C GLY A 33 5.46 -3.42 9.68
N TYR A 34 4.46 -2.78 9.05
CA TYR A 34 3.21 -3.45 8.70
C TYR A 34 3.39 -4.59 7.71
N LEU A 35 4.27 -4.44 6.71
CA LEU A 35 4.61 -5.51 5.76
C LEU A 35 5.30 -6.68 6.48
N ALA A 36 6.27 -6.39 7.35
CA ALA A 36 6.95 -7.42 8.14
C ALA A 36 5.96 -8.17 9.06
N ALA A 37 5.04 -7.44 9.71
CA ALA A 37 3.99 -8.04 10.52
C ALA A 37 3.08 -8.95 9.69
N GLY A 38 2.67 -8.53 8.49
CA GLY A 38 1.86 -9.34 7.59
C GLY A 38 2.54 -10.63 7.15
N VAL A 39 3.83 -10.55 6.76
CA VAL A 39 4.63 -11.73 6.41
C VAL A 39 4.79 -12.67 7.61
N LEU A 40 5.04 -12.11 8.80
CA LEU A 40 5.25 -12.89 10.01
C LEU A 40 3.96 -13.55 10.52
N LEU A 41 2.80 -12.90 10.42
CA LEU A 41 1.52 -13.44 10.87
C LEU A 41 0.86 -14.37 9.83
N GLY A 42 1.19 -14.18 8.57
CA GLY A 42 0.63 -14.91 7.45
C GLY A 42 1.03 -16.39 7.39
N PRO A 43 0.55 -17.11 6.35
CA PRO A 43 0.71 -18.56 6.25
C PRO A 43 2.17 -19.00 6.04
N GLN A 44 3.06 -18.13 5.53
CA GLN A 44 4.48 -18.45 5.42
C GLN A 44 5.28 -18.16 6.71
N GLY A 45 4.70 -17.44 7.68
CA GLY A 45 5.34 -17.10 8.95
C GLY A 45 4.89 -18.01 10.09
N LEU A 46 4.34 -17.40 11.13
CA LEU A 46 3.83 -18.03 12.35
C LEU A 46 2.48 -18.73 12.14
N ARG A 47 1.84 -18.57 10.97
CA ARG A 47 0.55 -19.20 10.62
C ARG A 47 -0.60 -18.86 11.57
N VAL A 48 -0.51 -17.70 12.24
CA VAL A 48 -1.59 -17.17 13.09
C VAL A 48 -2.81 -16.81 12.23
N VAL A 49 -2.56 -16.35 11.00
CA VAL A 49 -3.60 -16.08 9.99
C VAL A 49 -3.39 -17.03 8.80
N PRO A 50 -3.99 -18.22 8.82
CA PRO A 50 -3.77 -19.24 7.78
C PRO A 50 -4.48 -18.90 6.47
N ASP A 51 -5.64 -18.24 6.53
CA ASP A 51 -6.45 -17.89 5.37
C ASP A 51 -6.45 -16.37 5.12
N ALA A 52 -5.95 -15.97 3.95
CA ALA A 52 -5.90 -14.57 3.54
C ALA A 52 -7.24 -14.01 3.04
N GLY A 53 -8.20 -14.88 2.69
CA GLY A 53 -9.49 -14.47 2.10
C GLY A 53 -10.26 -13.44 2.95
N PRO A 54 -10.55 -13.74 4.23
CA PRO A 54 -11.23 -12.80 5.13
C PRO A 54 -10.45 -11.50 5.35
N VAL A 55 -9.12 -11.57 5.36
CA VAL A 55 -8.24 -10.39 5.51
C VAL A 55 -8.35 -9.49 4.28
N LEU A 56 -8.41 -10.08 3.09
CA LEU A 56 -8.49 -9.34 1.84
C LEU A 56 -9.80 -8.54 1.75
N ALA A 57 -10.94 -9.18 2.04
CA ALA A 57 -12.23 -8.52 2.07
C ALA A 57 -12.29 -7.36 3.10
N ALA A 58 -11.68 -7.55 4.27
CA ALA A 58 -11.59 -6.47 5.26
C ALA A 58 -10.65 -5.33 4.79
N SER A 59 -9.56 -5.67 4.10
CA SER A 59 -8.59 -4.71 3.58
C SER A 59 -9.18 -3.85 2.46
N GLU A 60 -10.03 -4.41 1.60
CA GLU A 60 -10.74 -3.65 0.57
C GLU A 60 -11.58 -2.52 1.18
N ILE A 61 -12.36 -2.82 2.22
CA ILE A 61 -13.14 -1.81 2.95
C ILE A 61 -12.21 -0.77 3.59
N GLY A 62 -11.11 -1.21 4.21
CA GLY A 62 -10.11 -0.32 4.80
C GLY A 62 -9.51 0.66 3.80
N VAL A 63 -9.13 0.18 2.61
CA VAL A 63 -8.60 1.01 1.52
C VAL A 63 -9.65 1.99 1.02
N VAL A 64 -10.89 1.55 0.82
CA VAL A 64 -12.00 2.44 0.40
C VAL A 64 -12.23 3.55 1.44
N MET A 65 -12.25 3.21 2.73
CA MET A 65 -12.39 4.20 3.81
C MET A 65 -11.21 5.18 3.84
N LEU A 66 -9.97 4.69 3.69
CA LEU A 66 -8.78 5.53 3.63
C LEU A 66 -8.84 6.51 2.46
N LEU A 67 -9.16 6.02 1.26
CA LEU A 67 -9.28 6.84 0.05
C LEU A 67 -10.44 7.84 0.17
N PHE A 68 -11.53 7.47 0.85
CA PHE A 68 -12.64 8.35 1.13
C PHE A 68 -12.22 9.49 2.07
N VAL A 69 -11.56 9.18 3.19
CA VAL A 69 -11.04 10.19 4.13
C VAL A 69 -10.05 11.12 3.44
N LEU A 70 -9.12 10.57 2.66
CA LEU A 70 -8.19 11.35 1.86
C LEU A 70 -8.92 12.28 0.88
N GLY A 71 -10.01 11.79 0.28
CA GLY A 71 -10.90 12.59 -0.56
C GLY A 71 -11.60 13.74 0.18
N LEU A 72 -11.99 13.54 1.45
CA LEU A 72 -12.61 14.59 2.27
C LEU A 72 -11.60 15.66 2.73
N GLU A 73 -10.34 15.28 2.96
CA GLU A 73 -9.25 16.22 3.32
C GLU A 73 -8.85 17.11 2.14
N LEU A 74 -9.09 16.67 0.89
CA LEU A 74 -8.79 17.41 -0.32
C LEU A 74 -9.87 18.44 -0.63
N SER A 75 -9.58 19.72 -0.39
CA SER A 75 -10.47 20.80 -0.83
C SER A 75 -10.31 21.08 -2.35
N PRO A 76 -11.41 21.23 -3.11
CA PRO A 76 -11.35 21.52 -4.55
C PRO A 76 -10.56 22.80 -4.88
N SER A 77 -10.60 23.80 -3.99
CA SER A 77 -9.86 25.05 -4.12
C SER A 77 -8.34 24.83 -4.03
N ARG A 78 -7.87 23.99 -3.10
CA ARG A 78 -6.45 23.62 -2.96
C ARG A 78 -5.98 22.81 -4.18
N LEU A 79 -6.81 21.89 -4.67
CA LEU A 79 -6.48 21.12 -5.87
C LEU A 79 -6.33 22.01 -7.11
N SER A 80 -7.18 23.03 -7.26
CA SER A 80 -7.10 23.97 -8.37
C SER A 80 -5.82 24.80 -8.36
N LEU A 81 -5.29 25.14 -7.18
CA LEU A 81 -3.98 25.79 -7.02
C LEU A 81 -2.81 24.84 -7.33
N MET A 82 -2.96 23.56 -6.98
CA MET A 82 -1.95 22.53 -7.17
C MET A 82 -2.07 21.79 -8.52
N ARG A 83 -2.99 22.19 -9.40
CA ARG A 83 -3.27 21.47 -10.65
C ARG A 83 -2.05 21.32 -11.58
N ARG A 84 -1.22 22.37 -11.68
CA ARG A 84 0.00 22.35 -12.52
C ARG A 84 1.07 21.41 -11.94
N PRO A 85 1.45 21.51 -10.65
CA PRO A 85 2.41 20.56 -10.09
C PRO A 85 1.87 19.13 -10.01
N VAL A 86 0.58 18.92 -9.70
CA VAL A 86 -0.01 17.57 -9.58
C VAL A 86 -0.21 16.92 -10.95
N PHE A 87 -0.99 17.54 -11.84
CA PHE A 87 -1.31 16.94 -13.14
C PHE A 87 -0.22 17.14 -14.19
N GLY A 88 0.58 18.21 -14.09
CA GLY A 88 1.70 18.46 -15.00
C GLY A 88 2.95 17.69 -14.56
N ALA A 89 3.60 18.16 -13.48
CA ALA A 89 4.87 17.59 -13.05
C ALA A 89 4.72 16.17 -12.49
N GLY A 90 3.72 15.91 -11.64
CA GLY A 90 3.43 14.58 -11.11
C GLY A 90 3.03 13.59 -12.20
N GLY A 91 2.16 14.00 -13.14
CA GLY A 91 1.78 13.19 -14.30
C GLY A 91 2.98 12.85 -15.19
N ALA A 92 3.82 13.83 -15.51
CA ALA A 92 5.03 13.62 -16.29
C ALA A 92 6.03 12.71 -15.56
N GLN A 93 6.23 12.90 -14.25
CA GLN A 93 7.07 12.02 -13.44
C GLN A 93 6.56 10.58 -13.46
N MET A 94 5.26 10.38 -13.26
CA MET A 94 4.67 9.04 -13.24
C MET A 94 4.79 8.35 -14.60
N ALA A 95 4.58 9.08 -15.69
CA ALA A 95 4.75 8.56 -17.04
C ALA A 95 6.23 8.19 -17.33
N LEU A 96 7.17 9.08 -17.01
CA LEU A 96 8.59 8.85 -17.27
C LEU A 96 9.16 7.71 -16.42
N CYS A 97 8.91 7.73 -15.10
CA CYS A 97 9.33 6.66 -14.21
C CYS A 97 8.65 5.34 -14.56
N GLY A 98 7.34 5.36 -14.83
CA GLY A 98 6.58 4.17 -15.20
C GLY A 98 7.09 3.54 -16.48
N LEU A 99 7.39 4.35 -17.50
CA LEU A 99 7.96 3.87 -18.76
C LEU A 99 9.38 3.33 -18.57
N ALA A 100 10.23 4.04 -17.82
CA ALA A 100 11.60 3.58 -17.54
C ALA A 100 11.60 2.22 -16.81
N LEU A 101 10.75 2.06 -15.79
CA LEU A 101 10.60 0.82 -15.04
C LEU A 101 9.96 -0.30 -15.88
N ALA A 102 9.00 0.02 -16.74
CA ALA A 102 8.41 -0.94 -17.67
C ALA A 102 9.44 -1.45 -18.69
N VAL A 103 10.26 -0.57 -19.25
CA VAL A 103 11.36 -0.96 -20.15
C VAL A 103 12.35 -1.87 -19.43
N ALA A 104 12.74 -1.54 -18.20
CA ALA A 104 13.62 -2.37 -17.40
C ALA A 104 13.01 -3.75 -17.09
N ALA A 105 11.72 -3.81 -16.74
CA ALA A 105 11.02 -5.07 -16.48
C ALA A 105 10.89 -5.93 -17.75
N HIS A 106 10.66 -5.31 -18.90
CA HIS A 106 10.64 -6.03 -20.19
C HIS A 106 12.01 -6.58 -20.56
N ALA A 107 13.08 -5.78 -20.35
CA ALA A 107 14.46 -6.23 -20.55
C ALA A 107 14.83 -7.41 -19.61
N ALA A 108 14.20 -7.51 -18.45
CA ALA A 108 14.30 -8.65 -17.54
C ALA A 108 13.45 -9.88 -17.96
N GLY A 109 12.76 -9.82 -19.11
CA GLY A 109 12.05 -10.95 -19.71
C GLY A 109 10.54 -10.96 -19.52
N LEU A 110 9.93 -9.93 -18.92
CA LEU A 110 8.47 -9.86 -18.78
C LEU A 110 7.80 -9.47 -20.12
N PRO A 111 6.60 -10.00 -20.43
CA PRO A 111 5.81 -9.52 -21.56
C PRO A 111 5.40 -8.05 -21.35
N TRP A 112 5.19 -7.31 -22.44
CA TRP A 112 4.95 -5.86 -22.39
C TRP A 112 3.75 -5.46 -21.51
N THR A 113 2.71 -6.30 -21.47
CA THR A 113 1.54 -6.12 -20.59
C THR A 113 1.92 -6.17 -19.11
N ALA A 114 2.66 -7.20 -18.69
CA ALA A 114 3.10 -7.33 -17.30
C ALA A 114 4.13 -6.26 -16.92
N ALA A 115 5.05 -5.94 -17.84
CA ALA A 115 6.05 -4.91 -17.66
C ALA A 115 5.41 -3.52 -17.45
N ALA A 116 4.38 -3.17 -18.24
CA ALA A 116 3.62 -1.93 -18.08
C ALA A 116 2.91 -1.85 -16.71
N VAL A 117 2.29 -2.95 -16.27
CA VAL A 117 1.63 -3.04 -14.96
C VAL A 117 2.64 -2.83 -13.83
N VAL A 118 3.78 -3.52 -13.88
CA VAL A 118 4.85 -3.39 -12.88
C VAL A 118 5.41 -1.97 -12.87
N GLY A 119 5.72 -1.41 -14.04
CA GLY A 119 6.28 -0.07 -14.17
C GLY A 119 5.37 1.00 -13.58
N LEU A 120 4.07 0.97 -13.90
CA LEU A 120 3.08 1.91 -13.34
C LEU A 120 2.87 1.69 -11.84
N ALA A 121 2.79 0.44 -11.38
CA ALA A 121 2.60 0.13 -9.96
C ALA A 121 3.77 0.64 -9.11
N LEU A 122 5.00 0.51 -9.59
CA LEU A 122 6.20 0.97 -8.89
C LEU A 122 6.43 2.49 -9.01
N ALA A 123 5.92 3.13 -10.07
CA ALA A 123 6.01 4.59 -10.23
C ALA A 123 5.02 5.36 -9.33
N LEU A 124 4.01 4.67 -8.78
CA LEU A 124 3.00 5.27 -7.92
C LEU A 124 3.60 5.63 -6.54
N SER A 125 3.73 6.92 -6.25
CA SER A 125 4.13 7.39 -4.92
C SER A 125 2.91 7.44 -4.01
N SER A 126 2.81 6.51 -3.05
CA SER A 126 1.76 6.54 -2.03
C SER A 126 1.97 7.74 -1.10
N THR A 127 1.18 8.80 -1.28
CA THR A 127 1.13 9.96 -0.37
C THR A 127 0.53 9.63 1.00
N ALA A 128 0.04 8.40 1.20
CA ALA A 128 -0.66 8.00 2.41
C ALA A 128 0.25 7.59 3.58
N VAL A 129 1.58 7.43 3.40
CA VAL A 129 2.52 7.08 4.48
C VAL A 129 3.89 7.72 4.32
#